data_AF-A0A6I3BUU8-F1
#
_entry.id   AF-A0A6I3BUU8-F1
#
_cell.length_a   1.000
_cell.length_b   1.000
_cell.length_c   1.000
_cell.angle_alpha   90.00
_cell.angle_beta   90.00
_cell.angle_gamma   90.00
#
_symmetry.space_group_name_H-M   'P 1'
#
loop_
_entity.id
_entity.type
_entity.pdbx_description
1 polymer ?
#
loop_
_entity_poly.entity_id
_entity_poly.type
_entity_poly.pdbx_seq_one_letter_code
_entity_poly.pdbx_strand_id
1 'polypeptide(L)'
;MEEVPTAASGSHGITRHPCRLSGIAITRALVLERYCWSVTGRQTREERQTAGDAERLRHAIRRARSDLGLSQEDVAHRAGMATSTLRKIEAGSTVDPSFFSVMALLKVLGLDPNSLDLDLNSGGTWSPRSS
;
A
#
# COMPACT_ATOMS: atom_id res chain seq x y z
N MET A 1 1.93 23.65 58.61
CA MET A 1 2.49 24.66 57.70
C MET A 1 2.46 24.00 56.34
N GLU A 2 1.27 23.92 55.76
CA GLU A 2 0.96 23.19 54.53
C GLU A 2 0.67 24.26 53.47
N GLU A 3 1.56 24.38 52.49
CA GLU A 3 1.48 25.35 51.40
C GLU A 3 0.48 24.86 50.34
N VAL A 4 -0.47 25.74 50.01
CA VAL A 4 -1.51 25.56 49.01
C VAL A 4 -0.94 25.88 47.61
N PRO A 5 -1.17 25.05 46.56
CA PRO A 5 -0.84 25.46 45.21
C PRO A 5 -1.92 26.37 44.62
N THR A 6 -1.53 27.60 44.30
CA THR A 6 -2.35 28.58 43.57
C THR A 6 -2.33 28.28 42.07
N ALA A 7 -3.50 28.29 41.44
CA ALA A 7 -3.66 28.18 40.00
C ALA A 7 -3.36 29.52 39.32
N ALA A 8 -2.62 29.49 38.22
CA ALA A 8 -2.53 30.62 37.29
C ALA A 8 -2.80 30.13 35.85
N SER A 9 -3.90 30.63 35.30
CA SER A 9 -4.29 30.55 33.90
C SER A 9 -3.35 31.42 33.04
N GLY A 10 -2.97 30.96 31.86
CA GLY A 10 -2.15 31.71 30.91
C GLY A 10 -2.16 31.07 29.52
N SER A 11 -2.82 31.76 28.59
CA SER A 11 -3.21 31.30 27.26
C SER A 11 -2.17 31.62 26.16
N HIS A 12 -2.25 30.88 25.05
CA HIS A 12 -1.75 31.21 23.69
C HIS A 12 -0.22 31.37 23.50
N GLY A 13 0.44 30.28 23.12
CA GLY A 13 1.77 30.28 22.52
C GLY A 13 1.74 29.73 21.09
N ILE A 14 1.74 30.64 20.12
CA ILE A 14 1.77 30.41 18.67
C ILE A 14 2.90 29.45 18.30
N THR A 15 2.56 28.34 17.65
CA THR A 15 3.50 27.37 17.06
C THR A 15 4.38 28.05 16.00
N ARG A 16 5.68 28.18 16.27
CA ARG A 16 6.66 28.66 15.29
C ARG A 16 7.09 27.49 14.40
N HIS A 17 6.63 27.51 13.15
CA HIS A 17 7.18 26.67 12.08
C HIS A 17 8.59 27.15 11.67
N PRO A 18 9.59 26.27 11.53
CA PRO A 18 10.83 26.62 10.84
C PRO A 18 10.66 26.44 9.33
N CYS A 19 10.23 27.48 8.63
CA CYS A 19 10.41 27.58 7.17
C CYS A 19 11.67 28.39 6.89
N ARG A 20 12.77 27.72 6.53
CA ARG A 20 13.92 28.34 5.87
C ARG A 20 14.40 27.42 4.75
N LEU A 21 13.62 27.38 3.66
CA LEU A 21 14.02 26.79 2.39
C LEU A 21 14.89 27.80 1.65
N SER A 22 16.20 27.56 1.63
CA SER A 22 17.10 28.19 0.66
C SER A 22 17.22 27.29 -0.56
N GLY A 23 16.74 27.80 -1.69
CA GLY A 23 17.44 27.80 -2.97
C GLY A 23 17.86 26.48 -3.63
N ILE A 24 17.18 26.22 -4.76
CA ILE A 24 17.70 25.69 -6.04
C ILE A 24 17.70 24.16 -6.26
N ALA A 25 16.92 23.81 -7.29
CA ALA A 25 16.96 22.64 -8.18
C ALA A 25 16.65 21.26 -7.59
N ILE A 26 15.56 20.66 -8.05
CA ILE A 26 15.60 19.54 -9.02
C ILE A 26 14.18 19.33 -9.55
N THR A 27 14.04 19.42 -10.86
CA THR A 27 12.92 18.91 -11.65
C THR A 27 12.72 17.42 -11.35
N ARG A 28 11.99 17.08 -10.28
CA ARG A 28 11.44 15.75 -9.93
C ARG A 28 10.52 15.77 -8.68
N ALA A 29 9.84 16.89 -8.41
CA ALA A 29 9.04 17.08 -7.19
C ALA A 29 7.60 16.53 -7.24
N LEU A 30 7.18 15.77 -8.27
CA LEU A 30 5.78 15.29 -8.40
C LEU A 30 5.57 13.78 -8.17
N VAL A 31 6.54 13.04 -7.63
CA VAL A 31 6.37 11.60 -7.35
C VAL A 31 6.59 11.22 -5.87
N LEU A 32 7.00 12.15 -5.00
CA LEU A 32 7.42 11.82 -3.63
C LEU A 32 6.68 12.57 -2.51
N GLU A 33 5.54 13.20 -2.76
CA GLU A 33 4.72 13.78 -1.67
C GLU A 33 3.91 12.72 -0.89
N ARG A 34 3.81 11.48 -1.38
CA ARG A 34 3.16 10.35 -0.69
C ARG A 34 4.12 9.41 0.03
N TYR A 35 5.36 9.84 0.28
CA TYR A 35 6.37 9.09 1.04
C TYR A 35 6.77 9.76 2.35
N CYS A 36 5.94 10.66 2.90
CA CYS A 36 6.09 11.19 4.26
C CYS A 36 5.51 10.24 5.34
N TRP A 37 5.58 8.92 5.09
CA TRP A 37 5.29 7.89 6.10
C TRP A 37 6.60 7.30 6.59
N SER A 38 7.36 8.07 7.35
CA SER A 38 8.30 7.48 8.31
C SER A 38 8.63 8.53 9.35
N VAL A 39 8.78 8.11 10.61
CA VAL A 39 9.11 8.90 11.81
C VAL A 39 7.91 9.44 12.63
N THR A 40 6.91 8.59 12.92
CA THR A 40 6.20 8.61 14.20
C THR A 40 5.88 7.17 14.61
N GLY A 41 6.68 6.61 15.51
CA GLY A 41 6.89 5.17 15.71
C GLY A 41 5.76 4.33 16.32
N ARG A 42 4.48 4.52 15.93
CA ARG A 42 3.40 3.57 16.25
C ARG A 42 2.48 3.40 15.05
N GLN A 43 2.75 2.38 14.22
CA GLN A 43 1.76 1.90 13.26
C GLN A 43 0.58 1.30 14.00
N THR A 44 -0.63 1.61 13.56
CA THR A 44 -1.85 1.00 14.09
C THR A 44 -1.93 -0.48 13.68
N ARG A 45 -2.74 -1.26 14.39
CA ARG A 45 -3.01 -2.66 14.02
C ARG A 45 -3.60 -2.77 12.61
N GLU A 46 -4.50 -1.84 12.29
CA GLU A 46 -5.18 -1.77 10.99
C GLU A 46 -4.20 -1.52 9.86
N GLU A 47 -3.28 -0.56 10.00
CA GLU A 47 -2.26 -0.26 8.97
C GLU A 47 -1.34 -1.46 8.70
N ARG A 48 -0.94 -2.18 9.75
CA ARG A 48 -0.14 -3.41 9.62
C ARG A 48 -0.94 -4.51 8.92
N GLN A 49 -2.22 -4.63 9.23
CA GLN A 49 -3.10 -5.61 8.63
C GLN A 49 -3.28 -5.31 7.14
N THR A 50 -3.61 -4.07 6.77
CA THR A 50 -3.72 -3.62 5.38
C THR A 50 -2.43 -3.85 4.60
N ALA A 51 -1.27 -3.53 5.20
CA ALA A 51 0.03 -3.81 4.57
C ALA A 51 0.26 -5.32 4.36
N GLY A 52 -0.11 -6.16 5.33
CA GLY A 52 -0.05 -7.62 5.20
C GLY A 52 -1.01 -8.18 4.16
N ASP A 53 -2.22 -7.62 4.04
CA ASP A 53 -3.19 -7.98 3.01
C ASP A 53 -2.68 -7.62 1.61
N ALA A 54 -2.14 -6.41 1.45
CA ALA A 54 -1.53 -5.97 0.21
C ALA A 54 -0.33 -6.85 -0.21
N GLU A 55 0.48 -7.25 0.77
CA GLU A 55 1.61 -8.15 0.60
C GLU A 55 1.18 -9.53 0.07
N ARG A 56 0.14 -10.12 0.67
CA ARG A 56 -0.42 -11.40 0.21
C ARG A 56 -1.01 -11.28 -1.19
N LEU A 57 -1.77 -10.21 -1.45
CA LEU A 57 -2.39 -9.96 -2.73
C LEU A 57 -1.33 -9.85 -3.85
N ARG A 58 -0.27 -9.06 -3.64
CA ARG A 58 0.79 -8.92 -4.67
C ARG A 58 1.47 -10.26 -4.97
N HIS A 59 1.65 -11.11 -3.96
CA HIS A 59 2.26 -12.42 -4.13
C HIS A 59 1.36 -13.36 -4.93
N ALA A 60 0.05 -13.38 -4.63
CA ALA A 60 -0.93 -14.17 -5.37
C ALA A 60 -0.97 -13.75 -6.85
N ILE A 61 -1.02 -12.44 -7.13
CA ILE A 61 -1.00 -11.88 -8.49
C ILE A 61 0.28 -12.29 -9.23
N ARG A 62 1.44 -12.05 -8.63
CA ARG A 62 2.74 -12.34 -9.26
C ARG A 62 2.91 -13.84 -9.55
N ARG A 63 2.47 -14.69 -8.62
CA ARG A 63 2.52 -16.15 -8.78
C ARG A 63 1.61 -16.59 -9.92
N ALA A 64 0.32 -16.26 -9.87
CA ALA A 64 -0.63 -16.65 -10.91
C ALA A 64 -0.19 -16.16 -12.30
N ARG A 65 0.33 -14.93 -12.39
CA ARG A 65 0.89 -14.41 -13.63
C ARG A 65 2.08 -15.24 -14.15
N SER A 66 3.01 -15.61 -13.26
CA SER A 66 4.19 -16.42 -13.60
C SER A 66 3.79 -17.82 -14.02
N ASP A 67 2.84 -18.44 -13.32
CA ASP A 67 2.32 -19.78 -13.63
C ASP A 67 1.63 -19.82 -15.00
N LEU A 68 0.99 -18.72 -15.41
CA LEU A 68 0.39 -18.55 -16.74
C LEU A 68 1.40 -18.11 -17.83
N GLY A 69 2.67 -17.87 -17.48
CA GLY A 69 3.70 -17.41 -18.42
C GLY A 69 3.45 -16.01 -19.01
N LEU A 70 2.65 -15.17 -18.35
CA LEU A 70 2.26 -13.85 -18.86
C LEU A 70 3.23 -12.74 -18.41
N SER A 71 3.49 -11.79 -19.29
CA SER A 71 4.22 -10.57 -18.91
C SER A 71 3.33 -9.63 -18.10
N GLN A 72 3.93 -8.65 -17.40
CA GLN A 72 3.17 -7.58 -16.75
C GLN A 72 2.36 -6.77 -17.77
N GLU A 73 2.91 -6.55 -18.96
CA GLU A 73 2.24 -5.80 -20.02
C GLU A 73 1.00 -6.55 -20.53
N ASP A 74 1.10 -7.86 -20.74
CA ASP A 74 -0.04 -8.69 -21.16
C ASP A 74 -1.19 -8.64 -20.16
N VAL A 75 -0.89 -8.81 -18.87
CA VAL A 75 -1.91 -8.78 -17.82
C VAL A 75 -2.52 -7.39 -17.70
N ALA A 76 -1.70 -6.34 -17.70
CA ALA A 76 -2.18 -4.97 -17.59
C ALA A 76 -3.09 -4.59 -18.77
N HIS A 77 -2.68 -4.94 -19.99
CA HIS A 77 -3.48 -4.74 -21.21
C HIS A 77 -4.82 -5.48 -21.12
N ARG A 78 -4.81 -6.77 -20.77
CA ARG A 78 -6.05 -7.56 -20.60
C ARG A 78 -6.95 -7.04 -19.48
N ALA A 79 -6.38 -6.46 -18.44
CA ALA A 79 -7.10 -5.88 -17.31
C ALA A 79 -7.55 -4.42 -17.56
N GLY A 80 -7.21 -3.83 -18.72
CA GLY A 80 -7.57 -2.46 -19.05
C GLY A 80 -6.89 -1.41 -18.16
N MET A 81 -5.66 -1.65 -17.73
CA MET A 81 -4.90 -0.73 -16.88
C MET A 81 -3.49 -0.45 -17.38
N ALA A 82 -2.87 0.61 -16.88
CA ALA A 82 -1.48 0.91 -17.19
C ALA A 82 -0.53 -0.12 -16.59
N THR A 83 0.47 -0.56 -17.36
CA THR A 83 1.54 -1.48 -16.90
C THR A 83 2.28 -0.92 -15.68
N SER A 84 2.40 0.41 -15.57
CA SER A 84 2.99 1.08 -14.41
C SER A 84 2.20 0.87 -13.12
N THR A 85 0.87 0.76 -13.20
CA THR A 85 -0.01 0.46 -12.06
C THR A 85 0.22 -0.96 -11.57
N LEU A 86 0.19 -1.95 -12.48
CA LEU A 86 0.49 -3.34 -12.12
C LEU A 86 1.90 -3.48 -11.54
N ARG A 87 2.90 -2.80 -12.11
CA ARG A 87 4.26 -2.78 -11.58
C ARG A 87 4.32 -2.24 -10.15
N LYS A 88 3.60 -1.16 -9.83
CA LYS A 88 3.55 -0.61 -8.46
C LYS A 88 2.89 -1.58 -7.47
N ILE A 89 1.84 -2.27 -7.90
CA ILE A 89 1.15 -3.29 -7.10
C ILE A 89 2.11 -4.46 -6.83
N GLU A 90 2.71 -5.07 -7.85
CA GLU A 90 3.66 -6.19 -7.68
C GLU A 90 4.93 -5.79 -6.90
N ALA A 91 5.37 -4.53 -7.02
CA ALA A 91 6.49 -4.00 -6.24
C ALA A 91 6.13 -3.69 -4.78
N GLY A 92 4.85 -3.69 -4.40
CA GLY A 92 4.39 -3.34 -3.05
C GLY A 92 4.41 -1.83 -2.76
N SER A 93 4.57 -0.98 -3.77
CA SER A 93 4.51 0.48 -3.62
C SER A 93 3.07 1.01 -3.49
N THR A 94 2.08 0.16 -3.74
CA THR A 94 0.65 0.45 -3.56
C THR A 94 0.11 -0.44 -2.44
N VAL A 95 -0.02 0.12 -1.23
CA VAL A 95 -0.55 -0.60 -0.05
C VAL A 95 -2.07 -0.72 -0.08
N ASP A 96 -2.75 0.24 -0.69
CA ASP A 96 -4.22 0.25 -0.80
C ASP A 96 -4.63 0.43 -2.27
N PRO A 97 -4.63 -0.67 -3.06
CA PRO A 97 -5.10 -0.63 -4.43
C PRO A 97 -6.62 -0.49 -4.49
N SER A 98 -7.12 0.23 -5.50
CA SER A 98 -8.56 0.32 -5.73
C SER A 98 -9.19 -1.05 -5.94
N PHE A 99 -10.37 -1.27 -5.35
CA PHE A 99 -11.17 -2.48 -5.52
C PHE A 99 -11.32 -2.89 -7.00
N PHE A 100 -11.63 -1.93 -7.87
CA PHE A 100 -11.80 -2.20 -9.30
C PHE A 100 -10.49 -2.70 -9.96
N SER A 101 -9.35 -2.16 -9.55
CA SER A 101 -8.04 -2.61 -10.04
C SER A 101 -7.76 -4.04 -9.59
N VAL A 102 -8.06 -4.37 -8.34
CA VAL A 102 -7.91 -5.74 -7.81
C VAL A 102 -8.79 -6.70 -8.59
N MET A 103 -10.10 -6.43 -8.68
CA MET A 103 -11.05 -7.31 -9.37
C MET A 103 -10.71 -7.53 -10.85
N ALA A 104 -10.25 -6.49 -11.56
CA ALA A 104 -9.81 -6.61 -12.94
C ALA A 104 -8.61 -7.57 -13.09
N LEU A 105 -7.63 -7.50 -12.18
CA LEU A 105 -6.48 -8.39 -12.17
C LEU A 105 -6.89 -9.83 -11.84
N LEU A 106 -7.71 -10.03 -10.82
CA LEU A 106 -8.17 -11.36 -10.43
C LEU A 106 -8.92 -12.05 -11.56
N LYS A 107 -9.80 -11.31 -12.26
CA LYS A 107 -10.53 -11.82 -13.43
C LYS A 107 -9.60 -12.31 -14.55
N VAL A 108 -8.58 -11.53 -14.90
CA VAL A 108 -7.62 -11.89 -15.96
C VAL A 108 -6.77 -13.10 -15.58
N LEU A 109 -6.45 -13.22 -14.28
CA LEU A 109 -5.61 -14.28 -13.75
C LEU A 109 -6.41 -15.54 -13.36
N GLY A 110 -7.75 -15.51 -13.48
CA GLY A 110 -8.62 -16.62 -13.10
C GLY A 110 -8.65 -16.89 -11.59
N LEU A 111 -8.28 -15.90 -10.77
CA LEU A 111 -8.30 -15.97 -9.32
C LEU A 111 -9.71 -15.70 -8.80
N ASP A 112 -10.19 -16.49 -7.85
CA ASP A 112 -11.44 -16.23 -7.15
C ASP A 112 -11.16 -15.31 -5.94
N PRO A 113 -11.81 -14.13 -5.84
CA PRO A 113 -11.63 -13.24 -4.70
C PRO A 113 -11.94 -13.89 -3.35
N ASN A 114 -12.88 -14.85 -3.32
CA ASN A 114 -13.26 -15.55 -2.10
C ASN A 114 -12.29 -16.68 -1.76
N SER A 115 -11.51 -17.16 -2.73
CA SER A 115 -10.46 -18.15 -2.53
C SER A 115 -9.09 -17.53 -2.27
N LEU A 116 -8.99 -16.19 -2.27
CA LEU A 116 -7.84 -15.49 -1.72
C LEU A 116 -7.92 -15.63 -0.20
N ASP A 117 -7.64 -16.85 0.26
CA ASP A 117 -7.50 -17.14 1.67
C ASP A 117 -6.28 -16.35 2.15
N LEU A 118 -6.52 -15.28 2.92
CA LEU A 118 -5.46 -14.40 3.44
C LEU A 118 -4.63 -15.11 4.54
N ASP A 119 -4.85 -16.41 4.76
CA ASP A 119 -4.02 -17.33 5.54
C ASP A 119 -3.16 -18.26 4.65
N LEU A 120 -2.20 -17.70 3.92
CA LEU A 120 -1.16 -18.44 3.18
C LEU A 120 -0.10 -19.10 4.10
N ASN A 121 -0.51 -19.86 5.13
CA ASN A 121 0.43 -20.62 5.98
C ASN A 121 0.35 -22.15 5.83
N SER A 122 -0.28 -22.67 4.77
CA SER A 122 -0.20 -24.11 4.49
C SER A 122 -0.28 -24.39 3.01
N GLY A 123 0.88 -24.54 2.36
CA GLY A 123 1.16 -25.49 1.27
C GLY A 123 0.09 -25.72 0.18
N GLY A 124 -0.75 -24.73 -0.11
CA GLY A 124 -1.90 -24.89 -1.00
C GLY A 124 -1.47 -24.92 -2.44
N THR A 125 -1.58 -26.10 -3.05
CA THR A 125 -1.44 -26.31 -4.49
C THR A 125 -2.53 -25.52 -5.21
N TRP A 126 -2.15 -24.34 -5.73
CA TRP A 126 -2.94 -23.63 -6.74
C TRP A 126 -3.17 -24.60 -7.90
N SER A 127 -4.40 -25.09 -8.04
CA SER A 127 -4.81 -25.92 -9.17
C SER A 127 -5.49 -25.00 -10.19
N PRO A 128 -4.96 -24.88 -11.42
CA PRO A 128 -5.66 -24.14 -12.46
C PRO A 128 -7.00 -24.82 -12.74
N ARG A 129 -8.05 -24.01 -12.85
CA ARG A 129 -9.44 -24.44 -13.04
C ARG A 129 -9.53 -25.35 -14.28
N SER A 130 -9.86 -26.63 -14.07
CA SER A 130 -10.33 -27.52 -15.14
C SER A 130 -11.77 -27.13 -15.49
N SER A 131 -12.04 -27.15 -16.81
CA SER A 131 -13.29 -26.73 -17.45
C SER A 131 -14.55 -27.40 -16.93
#